data_AF-A0A7Z9R5G6-F1
#
_entry.id   AF-A0A7Z9R5G6-F1
#
_cell.length_a   1.000
_cell.length_b   1.000
_cell.length_c   1.000
_cell.angle_alpha   90.00
_cell.angle_beta   90.00
_cell.angle_gamma   90.00
#
_symmetry.space_group_name_H-M   'P 1'
#
loop_
_entity.id
_entity.type
_entity.pdbx_description
1 polymer ?
#
loop_
_entity_poly.entity_id
_entity_poly.type
_entity_poly.pdbx_seq_one_letter_code
_entity_poly.pdbx_strand_id
1 'polypeptide(L)'
;ALVLSGTLSGIAGAMHALLFTYVGTTFAEIHHSIAPLLWTLLGGAGTVIGPFLGTGIMFYLIDFVSGITSNYQLVVGVMLILMIIWFPLGIMGTIRQKWLKWLP
;
A
#
# COMPACT_ATOMS: atom_id res chain seq x y z
N ALA A 1 18.11 4.59 12.48
CA ALA A 1 17.24 4.18 11.35
C ALA A 1 16.77 2.73 11.51
N LEU A 2 17.68 1.75 11.43
CA LEU A 2 17.37 0.32 11.43
C LEU A 2 16.58 -0.18 12.65
N VAL A 3 16.90 0.32 13.85
CA VAL A 3 16.16 -0.01 15.09
C VAL A 3 14.73 0.51 15.04
N LEU A 4 14.51 1.72 14.51
CA LEU A 4 13.18 2.33 14.45
C LEU A 4 12.30 1.67 13.38
N SER A 5 12.85 1.42 12.18
CA SER A 5 12.12 0.71 11.13
C SER A 5 11.87 -0.76 11.50
N GLY A 6 12.85 -1.42 12.14
CA GLY A 6 12.71 -2.81 12.58
C GLY A 6 11.67 -2.98 13.69
N THR A 7 11.62 -2.06 14.66
CA THR A 7 10.59 -2.08 15.71
C THR A 7 9.19 -1.81 15.14
N LEU A 8 9.02 -0.82 14.26
CA LEU A 8 7.74 -0.55 13.61
C LEU A 8 7.25 -1.71 12.74
N SER A 9 8.12 -2.28 11.90
CA SER A 9 7.79 -3.46 11.09
C SER A 9 7.48 -4.69 11.94
N GLY A 10 8.20 -4.88 13.05
CA GLY A 10 7.95 -5.96 14.00
C GLY A 10 6.58 -5.84 14.68
N ILE A 11 6.23 -4.62 15.13
CA ILE A 11 4.91 -4.34 15.74
C ILE A 11 3.80 -4.57 14.72
N ALA A 12 3.96 -4.09 13.48
CA ALA A 12 2.98 -4.29 12.42
C ALA A 12 2.74 -5.78 12.13
N GLY A 13 3.81 -6.58 12.03
CA GLY A 13 3.71 -8.03 11.85
C GLY A 13 3.05 -8.74 13.02
N ALA A 14 3.37 -8.35 14.27
CA ALA A 14 2.75 -8.92 15.46
C ALA A 14 1.25 -8.60 15.54
N MET A 15 0.85 -7.36 15.24
CA MET A 15 -0.57 -6.98 15.16
C MET A 15 -1.31 -7.77 14.07
N HIS A 16 -0.68 -7.98 12.91
CA HIS A 16 -1.26 -8.78 11.84
C HIS A 16 -1.48 -10.24 12.30
N ALA A 17 -0.51 -10.85 12.98
CA ALA A 17 -0.65 -12.20 13.51
C ALA A 17 -1.80 -12.32 14.52
N LEU A 18 -1.98 -11.29 15.38
CA LEU A 18 -3.09 -11.24 16.34
C LEU A 18 -4.45 -11.08 15.65
N LEU A 19 -4.55 -10.26 14.60
CA LEU A 19 -5.79 -10.04 13.86
C LEU A 19 -6.34 -11.32 13.22
N PHE A 20 -5.47 -12.13 12.61
CA PHE A 20 -5.89 -13.33 11.89
C PHE A 20 -5.81 -14.61 12.74
N THR A 21 -5.10 -14.58 13.88
CA THR A 21 -4.89 -15.72 14.81
C THR A 21 -4.40 -17.01 14.14
N TYR A 22 -3.93 -16.92 12.89
CA TYR A 22 -3.56 -18.03 12.04
C TYR A 22 -2.40 -17.60 11.13
N VAL A 23 -1.39 -18.47 11.02
CA VAL A 23 -0.26 -18.31 10.09
C VAL A 23 -0.20 -19.57 9.23
N GLY A 24 -0.68 -19.46 7.99
CA GLY A 24 -0.67 -20.54 7.00
C GLY A 24 0.33 -20.29 5.86
N THR A 25 0.38 -21.22 4.90
CA THR A 25 1.19 -21.07 3.68
C THR A 25 0.75 -19.89 2.80
N THR A 26 -0.47 -19.38 3.01
CA THR A 26 -1.01 -18.21 2.31
C THR A 26 -0.15 -16.97 2.50
N PHE A 27 0.55 -16.84 3.63
CA PHE A 27 1.50 -15.74 3.89
C PHE A 27 2.74 -15.77 2.99
N ALA A 28 3.11 -16.95 2.51
CA ALA A 28 4.21 -17.13 1.57
C ALA A 28 3.77 -16.96 0.11
N GLU A 29 2.50 -16.64 -0.13
CA GLU A 29 2.00 -16.43 -1.48
C GLU A 29 2.50 -15.11 -2.07
N ILE A 30 2.69 -15.14 -3.39
CA ILE A 30 3.18 -14.01 -4.19
C ILE A 30 2.30 -12.78 -3.99
N HIS A 31 0.99 -12.97 -3.85
CA HIS A 31 0.04 -11.86 -3.72
C HIS A 31 0.30 -11.01 -2.46
N HIS A 32 0.60 -11.64 -1.33
CA HIS A 32 0.92 -10.94 -0.09
C HIS A 32 2.24 -10.17 -0.15
N SER A 33 3.21 -10.65 -0.93
CA SER A 33 4.51 -9.98 -1.09
C SER A 33 4.44 -8.76 -2.02
N ILE A 34 3.62 -8.83 -3.08
CA ILE A 34 3.52 -7.76 -4.08
C ILE A 34 2.66 -6.59 -3.59
N ALA A 35 1.65 -6.84 -2.76
CA ALA A 35 0.71 -5.82 -2.31
C ALA A 35 1.39 -4.58 -1.66
N PRO A 36 2.31 -4.72 -0.69
CA PRO A 36 3.05 -3.59 -0.13
C PRO A 36 3.82 -2.79 -1.19
N LEU A 37 4.42 -3.48 -2.16
CA LEU A 37 5.15 -2.85 -3.26
C LEU A 37 4.20 -2.00 -4.13
N LEU A 38 3.05 -2.55 -4.51
CA LEU A 38 2.05 -1.81 -5.30
C LEU A 38 1.52 -0.57 -4.56
N TRP A 39 1.23 -0.69 -3.26
CA TRP A 39 0.74 0.44 -2.47
C TRP A 39 1.79 1.53 -2.30
N THR A 40 3.07 1.16 -2.15
CA THR A 40 4.17 2.13 -2.10
C THR A 40 4.37 2.85 -3.43
N LEU A 41 4.24 2.14 -4.56
CA LEU A 41 4.33 2.72 -5.90
C LEU A 41 3.17 3.69 -6.16
N LEU A 42 1.96 3.31 -5.76
CA LEU A 42 0.78 4.15 -5.88
C LEU A 42 0.88 5.43 -5.03
N GLY A 43 1.34 5.28 -3.78
CA GLY A 43 1.54 6.41 -2.87
C GLY A 43 2.70 7.32 -3.26
N GLY A 44 3.75 6.75 -3.86
CA GLY A 44 4.98 7.42 -4.28
C GLY A 44 6.19 6.90 -3.50
N ALA A 45 7.00 6.04 -4.14
CA ALA A 45 8.16 5.37 -3.52
C ALA A 45 9.29 6.32 -3.08
N GLY A 46 9.29 7.56 -3.58
CA GLY A 46 10.30 8.57 -3.27
C GLY A 46 10.03 9.40 -2.01
N THR A 47 9.01 9.06 -1.19
CA THR A 47 8.68 9.79 0.05
C THR A 47 8.30 8.82 1.17
N VAL A 48 8.53 9.18 2.44
CA VAL A 48 8.12 8.35 3.59
C VAL A 48 6.60 8.32 3.78
N ILE A 49 5.93 9.42 3.44
CA ILE A 49 4.48 9.59 3.61
C ILE A 49 3.68 8.93 2.47
N GLY A 50 4.29 8.80 1.29
CA GLY A 50 3.67 8.15 0.12
C GLY A 50 3.15 6.74 0.44
N PRO A 51 3.99 5.79 0.89
CA PRO A 51 3.56 4.45 1.26
C PRO A 51 2.43 4.41 2.30
N PHE A 52 2.44 5.31 3.27
CA PHE A 52 1.40 5.38 4.30
C PHE A 52 0.04 5.75 3.70
N LEU A 53 0.01 6.79 2.87
CA LEU A 53 -1.22 7.21 2.17
C LEU A 53 -1.66 6.21 1.11
N GLY A 54 -0.73 5.66 0.33
CA GLY A 54 -1.02 4.67 -0.71
C GLY A 54 -1.64 3.41 -0.10
N THR A 55 -1.11 2.94 1.02
CA THR A 55 -1.67 1.80 1.76
C THR A 55 -3.06 2.14 2.30
N GLY A 56 -3.25 3.30 2.93
CA GLY A 56 -4.55 3.72 3.45
C GLY A 56 -5.64 3.83 2.38
N ILE A 57 -5.34 4.45 1.25
CA ILE A 57 -6.27 4.59 0.12
C ILE A 57 -6.63 3.23 -0.46
N MET A 58 -5.64 2.37 -0.67
CA MET A 58 -5.87 1.05 -1.26
C MET A 58 -6.65 0.13 -0.33
N PHE A 59 -6.35 0.11 0.98
CA PHE A 59 -7.13 -0.65 1.94
C PHE A 59 -8.59 -0.18 1.99
N TYR A 60 -8.83 1.14 2.01
CA TYR A 60 -10.19 1.68 1.97
C TYR A 60 -10.94 1.27 0.69
N LEU A 61 -10.26 1.34 -0.45
CA LEU A 61 -10.83 0.93 -1.73
C LEU A 61 -11.13 -0.57 -1.78
N ILE A 62 -10.22 -1.40 -1.28
CA ILE A 62 -10.40 -2.86 -1.19
C ILE A 62 -11.62 -3.16 -0.32
N ASP A 63 -11.70 -2.56 0.86
CA ASP A 63 -12.80 -2.80 1.81
C ASP A 63 -14.15 -2.41 1.19
N PHE A 64 -14.22 -1.22 0.60
CA PHE A 64 -15.43 -0.73 -0.07
C PHE A 64 -15.86 -1.62 -1.26
N VAL A 65 -14.92 -1.99 -2.13
CA VAL A 65 -15.22 -2.81 -3.30
C VAL A 65 -15.57 -4.25 -2.89
N SER A 66 -14.92 -4.78 -1.86
CA SER A 66 -15.21 -6.13 -1.34
C SER A 66 -16.64 -6.26 -0.83
N GLY A 67 -17.24 -5.18 -0.31
CA GLY A 67 -18.63 -5.14 0.11
C GLY A 67 -19.65 -5.19 -1.04
N ILE A 68 -19.22 -4.88 -2.27
CA ILE A 68 -20.08 -4.85 -3.46
C ILE A 68 -19.83 -6.07 -4.36
N THR A 69 -18.57 -6.51 -4.48
CA THR A 69 -18.15 -7.53 -5.46
C THR A 69 -17.11 -8.48 -4.86
N SER A 70 -17.38 -9.79 -4.91
CA SER A 70 -16.43 -10.82 -4.43
C SER A 70 -15.11 -10.84 -5.22
N ASN A 71 -15.11 -10.39 -6.48
CA ASN A 71 -13.92 -10.29 -7.33
C ASN A 71 -13.22 -8.92 -7.23
N TYR A 72 -13.08 -8.39 -6.01
CA TYR A 72 -12.49 -7.07 -5.76
C TYR A 72 -11.06 -6.92 -6.33
N GLN A 73 -10.29 -8.00 -6.40
CA GLN A 73 -8.92 -8.00 -6.93
C GLN A 73 -8.82 -7.46 -8.37
N LEU A 74 -9.81 -7.75 -9.22
CA LEU A 74 -9.83 -7.25 -10.59
C LEU A 74 -10.04 -5.73 -10.63
N VAL A 75 -11.00 -5.25 -9.84
CA VAL A 75 -11.32 -3.82 -9.74
C VAL A 75 -10.12 -3.04 -9.18
N VAL A 76 -9.46 -3.59 -8.15
CA VAL A 76 -8.26 -3.01 -7.55
C VAL A 76 -7.13 -2.92 -8.57
N GLY A 77 -6.88 -3.99 -9.34
CA GLY A 77 -5.87 -3.98 -10.40
C GLY A 77 -6.12 -2.92 -11.47
N VAL A 78 -7.36 -2.79 -11.94
CA VAL A 78 -7.76 -1.77 -12.92
C VAL A 78 -7.58 -0.36 -12.35
N MET A 79 -8.02 -0.13 -11.11
CA MET A 79 -7.82 1.15 -10.41
C MET A 79 -6.35 1.51 -10.27
N LEU A 80 -5.51 0.54 -9.92
CA LEU A 80 -4.06 0.72 -9.81
C LEU A 80 -3.45 1.15 -11.15
N ILE A 81 -3.81 0.48 -12.24
CA ILE A 81 -3.33 0.83 -13.59
C ILE A 81 -3.78 2.25 -13.97
N LEU A 82 -5.05 2.60 -13.74
CA LEU A 82 -5.57 3.93 -14.01
C LEU A 82 -4.82 5.01 -13.21
N MET A 83 -4.58 4.74 -11.91
CA MET A 83 -3.81 5.62 -11.03
C MET A 83 -2.36 5.81 -11.53
N ILE A 84 -1.67 4.74 -11.93
CA ILE A 84 -0.30 4.83 -12.43
C ILE A 84 -0.23 5.60 -13.75
N ILE A 85 -1.20 5.41 -14.65
CA ILE A 85 -1.26 6.14 -15.92
C ILE A 85 -1.48 7.64 -15.69
N TRP A 86 -2.35 8.01 -14.76
CA TRP A 86 -2.63 9.41 -14.43
C TRP A 86 -1.55 10.07 -13.55
N PHE A 87 -0.93 9.29 -12.66
CA PHE A 87 0.04 9.75 -11.66
C PHE A 87 1.29 8.85 -11.66
N PRO A 88 2.16 8.95 -12.68
CA PRO A 88 3.30 8.04 -12.86
C PRO A 88 4.40 8.17 -11.79
N LEU A 89 4.39 9.26 -11.00
CA LEU A 89 5.27 9.42 -9.84
C LEU A 89 4.61 8.97 -8.52
N GLY A 90 3.38 8.45 -8.57
CA GLY A 90 2.51 8.23 -7.41
C GLY A 90 1.87 9.52 -6.91
N ILE A 91 0.86 9.39 -6.06
CA ILE A 91 0.04 10.50 -5.55
C ILE A 91 0.93 11.58 -4.92
N MET A 92 1.85 11.19 -4.02
CA MET A 92 2.74 12.14 -3.37
C MET A 92 3.90 12.61 -4.24
N GLY A 93 4.32 11.82 -5.23
CA GLY A 93 5.33 12.26 -6.20
C GLY A 93 4.82 13.41 -7.07
N THR A 94 3.56 13.35 -7.51
CA THR A 94 2.94 14.44 -8.29
C THR A 94 2.70 15.70 -7.45
N ILE A 95 2.31 15.55 -6.17
CA ILE A 95 2.11 16.67 -5.25
C ILE A 95 3.46 17.35 -4.91
N ARG A 96 4.51 16.57 -4.65
CA ARG A 96 5.87 17.08 -4.42
C ARG A 96 6.40 17.88 -5.61
N GLN A 97 6.15 17.41 -6.83
CA GLN A 97 6.62 18.06 -8.06
C GLN A 97 5.88 19.37 -8.37
N LYS A 98 4.58 19.46 -8.05
CA LYS A 98 3.75 20.65 -8.31
C LYS A 98 3.70 21.69 -7.19
N TRP A 99 3.81 21.30 -5.91
CA TRP A 99 3.51 22.21 -4.79
C TRP A 99 4.56 22.25 -3.68
N LEU A 100 5.24 21.14 -3.37
CA LEU A 100 6.11 21.04 -2.19
C LEU A 100 7.44 20.37 -2.54
N LYS A 101 8.34 21.09 -3.22
CA LYS A 101 9.73 20.64 -3.49
C LYS A 101 10.54 20.34 -2.22
N TRP A 102 10.05 20.73 -1.04
CA TRP A 102 10.73 20.64 0.26
C TRP A 102 10.38 19.40 1.09
N LEU A 103 9.45 18.54 0.63
CA LEU A 103 9.18 17.25 1.27
C LEU A 103 10.31 16.25 0.94
N PRO A 104 10.92 15.60 1.94
CA PRO A 104 11.93 14.56 1.73
C PRO A 104 11.37 13.35 0.97
#